data_AF-A0A5N7ZBP3-F1
#
_entry.id   AF-A0A5N7ZBP3-F1
#
_cell.length_a   1.000
_cell.length_b   1.000
_cell.length_c   1.000
_cell.angle_alpha   90.00
_cell.angle_beta   90.00
_cell.angle_gamma   90.00
#
_symmetry.space_group_name_H-M   'P 1'
#
loop_
_entity.id
_entity.type
_entity.pdbx_description
1 polymer ?
#
loop_
_entity_poly.entity_id
_entity_poly.type
_entity_poly.pdbx_seq_one_letter_code
_entity_poly.pdbx_strand_id
1 'polypeptide(L)'
;MKLKSFVSEVVYDWKEYTKSKKNNAGGLAGPESPVIGSKGEDYVLKKLKSIYPDYEFVKTDLSKSPADIIGLKKTKSYLHFALFQVKTSTNKKTLTSNIPEKQTLPILAELIKNRFKVSEQTNKIRTNSLFITIGYIGVSKETNHKVFKSMPYPKTFSLNNLNLSSLEKTEIKNKIHRL
;
A
#
# COMPACT_ATOMS: atom_id res chain seq x y z
N MET A 1 -5.20 6.36 -16.63
CA MET A 1 -5.46 5.38 -15.55
C MET A 1 -6.49 5.89 -14.56
N LYS A 2 -7.54 5.10 -14.34
CA LYS A 2 -8.43 5.14 -13.18
C LYS A 2 -7.84 4.20 -12.11
N LEU A 3 -7.51 4.68 -10.91
CA LEU A 3 -6.76 3.86 -9.94
C LEU A 3 -7.53 2.60 -9.53
N LYS A 4 -8.83 2.72 -9.24
CA LYS A 4 -9.66 1.59 -8.80
C LYS A 4 -9.66 0.42 -9.79
N SER A 5 -9.73 0.71 -11.10
CA SER A 5 -9.67 -0.31 -12.14
C SER A 5 -8.31 -1.01 -12.17
N PHE A 6 -7.22 -0.24 -12.14
CA PHE A 6 -5.87 -0.82 -12.10
C PHE A 6 -5.61 -1.65 -10.84
N VAL A 7 -6.07 -1.19 -9.67
CA VAL A 7 -5.98 -1.94 -8.42
C VAL A 7 -6.74 -3.26 -8.50
N SER A 8 -7.86 -3.30 -9.24
CA SER A 8 -8.60 -4.56 -9.45
C SER A 8 -7.78 -5.57 -10.27
N GLU A 9 -7.03 -5.14 -11.28
CA GLU A 9 -6.10 -5.99 -12.04
C GLU A 9 -4.96 -6.51 -11.15
N VAL A 10 -4.40 -5.65 -10.30
CA VAL A 10 -3.35 -6.03 -9.34
C VAL A 10 -3.85 -7.04 -8.30
N VAL A 11 -5.07 -6.86 -7.79
CA VAL A 11 -5.71 -7.81 -6.87
C VAL A 11 -5.95 -9.15 -7.56
N TYR A 12 -6.34 -9.14 -8.84
CA TYR A 12 -6.43 -10.37 -9.63
C TYR A 12 -5.07 -11.07 -9.72
N ASP A 13 -4.00 -10.34 -10.08
CA ASP A 13 -2.64 -10.89 -10.14
C ASP A 13 -2.18 -11.47 -8.82
N TRP A 14 -2.50 -10.80 -7.71
CA TRP A 14 -2.20 -11.30 -6.38
C TRP A 14 -2.89 -12.64 -6.11
N LYS A 15 -4.18 -12.78 -6.48
CA LYS A 15 -4.92 -14.03 -6.32
C LYS A 15 -4.33 -15.17 -7.16
N GLU A 16 -3.93 -14.88 -8.40
CA GLU A 16 -3.32 -15.89 -9.27
C GLU A 16 -1.92 -16.27 -8.75
N TYR A 17 -1.15 -15.30 -8.23
CA TYR A 17 0.11 -15.56 -7.55
C TYR A 17 -0.07 -16.47 -6.34
N THR A 18 -1.06 -16.21 -5.46
CA THR A 18 -1.26 -17.06 -4.26
C THR A 18 -1.78 -18.46 -4.60
N LYS A 19 -2.67 -18.60 -5.59
CA LYS A 19 -3.13 -19.91 -6.09
C LYS A 19 -1.98 -20.75 -6.64
N SER A 20 -1.15 -20.16 -7.50
CA SER A 20 -0.01 -20.86 -8.13
C SER A 20 1.06 -21.28 -7.13
N LYS A 21 1.16 -20.61 -5.98
CA LYS A 21 2.13 -20.91 -4.91
C LYS A 21 1.69 -21.99 -3.91
N LYS A 22 0.61 -22.76 -4.19
CA LYS A 22 0.10 -23.92 -3.41
C LYS A 22 0.34 -23.83 -1.89
N ASN A 23 -0.68 -23.39 -1.14
CA ASN A 23 -0.82 -23.55 0.32
C ASN A 23 0.16 -22.84 1.28
N ASN A 24 1.13 -22.03 0.82
CA ASN A 24 2.07 -21.32 1.73
C ASN A 24 1.92 -19.79 1.77
N ALA A 25 1.01 -19.20 0.99
CA ALA A 25 0.62 -17.80 1.18
C ALA A 25 -0.48 -17.75 2.24
N GLY A 26 -0.08 -17.87 3.52
CA GLY A 26 -0.98 -17.88 4.67
C GLY A 26 -2.06 -16.82 4.55
N GLY A 27 -3.32 -17.24 4.73
CA GLY A 27 -4.44 -16.32 4.83
C GLY A 27 -4.14 -15.27 5.91
N LEU A 28 -4.39 -14.00 5.60
CA LEU A 28 -4.16 -12.85 6.49
C LEU A 28 -5.14 -12.80 7.69
N ALA A 29 -5.64 -13.95 8.15
CA ALA A 29 -6.62 -14.05 9.21
C ALA A 29 -5.91 -13.94 10.58
N GLY A 30 -5.70 -12.71 11.04
CA GLY A 30 -5.50 -12.43 12.46
C GLY A 30 -6.84 -12.45 13.22
N PRO A 31 -6.86 -12.78 14.52
CA PRO A 31 -8.08 -12.98 15.31
C PRO A 31 -8.74 -11.67 15.81
N GLU A 32 -8.81 -10.61 14.98
CA GLU A 32 -9.58 -9.41 15.31
C GLU A 32 -10.76 -9.23 14.35
N SER A 33 -11.92 -8.86 14.89
CA SER A 33 -13.18 -8.73 14.14
C SER A 33 -12.98 -7.92 12.84
N PRO A 34 -13.37 -8.44 11.65
CA PRO A 34 -13.25 -7.74 10.36
C PRO A 34 -13.82 -6.32 10.37
N VAL A 35 -14.83 -6.07 11.20
CA VAL A 35 -15.45 -4.77 11.41
C VAL A 35 -14.48 -3.76 12.05
N ILE A 36 -13.64 -4.20 12.98
CA ILE A 36 -12.64 -3.36 13.65
C ILE A 36 -11.51 -3.01 12.69
N GLY A 37 -11.01 -3.99 11.92
CA GLY A 37 -10.03 -3.76 10.86
C GLY A 37 -10.51 -2.71 9.86
N SER A 38 -11.72 -2.92 9.31
CA SER A 38 -12.31 -1.99 8.34
C SER A 38 -12.46 -0.57 8.88
N LYS A 39 -12.85 -0.38 10.14
CA LYS A 39 -12.96 0.97 10.74
C LYS A 39 -11.61 1.68 10.84
N GLY A 40 -10.54 0.95 11.18
CA GLY A 40 -9.20 1.51 11.21
C GLY A 40 -8.68 1.87 9.81
N GLU A 41 -8.95 1.03 8.80
CA GLU A 41 -8.65 1.34 7.40
C GLU A 41 -9.41 2.59 6.93
N ASP A 42 -10.70 2.71 7.24
CA ASP A 42 -11.51 3.87 6.86
C ASP A 42 -11.01 5.16 7.52
N TYR A 43 -10.62 5.07 8.80
CA TYR A 43 -9.97 6.18 9.53
C TYR A 43 -8.68 6.62 8.85
N VAL A 44 -7.79 5.68 8.52
CA VAL A 44 -6.51 5.97 7.84
C VAL A 44 -6.76 6.55 6.45
N LEU A 45 -7.69 6.00 5.68
CA LEU A 45 -8.05 6.49 4.36
C LEU A 45 -8.54 7.94 4.42
N LYS A 46 -9.41 8.27 5.38
CA LYS A 46 -9.88 9.64 5.59
C LYS A 46 -8.71 10.58 5.93
N LYS A 47 -7.81 10.17 6.82
CA LYS A 47 -6.64 10.96 7.22
C LYS A 47 -5.66 11.18 6.05
N LEU A 48 -5.36 10.13 5.27
CA LEU A 48 -4.52 10.21 4.07
C LEU A 48 -5.09 11.19 3.04
N LYS A 49 -6.39 11.09 2.73
CA LYS A 49 -7.07 12.01 1.79
C LYS A 49 -7.03 13.46 2.27
N SER A 50 -7.10 13.68 3.58
CA SER A 50 -7.04 15.03 4.16
C SER A 50 -5.64 15.64 4.11
N ILE A 51 -4.59 14.85 4.36
CA ILE A 51 -3.20 15.34 4.43
C ILE A 51 -2.57 15.42 3.03
N TYR A 52 -2.94 14.50 2.14
CA TYR A 52 -2.37 14.36 0.80
C TYR A 52 -3.45 14.46 -0.28
N PRO A 53 -4.06 15.64 -0.45
CA PRO A 53 -5.16 15.85 -1.40
C PRO A 53 -4.73 15.66 -2.88
N ASP A 54 -3.43 15.67 -3.15
CA ASP A 54 -2.84 15.43 -4.46
C ASP A 54 -2.67 13.94 -4.82
N TYR A 55 -3.04 13.04 -3.91
CA TYR A 55 -3.11 11.60 -4.15
C TYR A 55 -4.56 11.15 -4.33
N GLU A 56 -4.77 10.25 -5.28
CA GLU A 56 -5.95 9.40 -5.33
C GLU A 56 -5.70 8.20 -4.39
N PHE A 57 -6.56 7.99 -3.39
CA PHE A 57 -6.47 6.81 -2.51
C PHE A 57 -7.70 5.91 -2.65
N VAL A 58 -7.44 4.62 -2.79
CA VAL A 58 -8.47 3.57 -2.79
C VAL A 58 -8.17 2.53 -1.72
N LYS A 59 -9.23 2.04 -1.08
CA LYS A 59 -9.16 0.84 -0.25
C LYS A 59 -9.16 -0.38 -1.16
N THR A 60 -8.36 -1.38 -0.84
CA THR A 60 -8.45 -2.68 -1.51
C THR A 60 -9.62 -3.46 -0.89
N ASP A 61 -10.22 -4.34 -1.66
CA ASP A 61 -11.30 -5.18 -1.14
C ASP A 61 -10.76 -6.06 -0.01
N LEU A 62 -11.43 -5.99 1.16
CA LEU A 62 -11.13 -6.68 2.42
C LEU A 62 -10.36 -7.99 2.23
N SER A 63 -9.08 -7.97 2.65
CA SER A 63 -8.19 -9.14 2.70
C SER A 63 -7.84 -9.80 1.35
N LYS A 64 -8.14 -9.15 0.21
CA LYS A 64 -7.80 -9.67 -1.12
C LYS A 64 -6.43 -9.22 -1.64
N SER A 65 -5.71 -8.37 -0.90
CA SER A 65 -4.32 -8.04 -1.20
C SER A 65 -3.53 -7.71 0.08
N PRO A 66 -2.18 -7.79 0.05
CA PRO A 66 -1.30 -7.41 1.16
C PRO A 66 -1.25 -5.93 1.51
N ALA A 67 -1.91 -5.06 0.76
CA ALA A 67 -2.07 -3.66 1.12
C ALA A 67 -3.55 -3.42 1.31
N ASP A 68 -3.94 -2.76 2.40
CA ASP A 68 -5.33 -2.37 2.65
C ASP A 68 -5.68 -1.07 1.93
N ILE A 69 -4.71 -0.19 1.72
CA ILE A 69 -4.88 1.09 1.00
C ILE A 69 -3.77 1.26 -0.03
N ILE A 70 -4.16 1.70 -1.22
CA ILE A 70 -3.24 2.07 -2.30
C ILE A 70 -3.49 3.53 -2.68
N GLY A 71 -2.45 4.34 -2.60
CA GLY A 71 -2.40 5.72 -3.08
C GLY A 71 -1.69 5.83 -4.42
N LEU A 72 -2.14 6.75 -5.26
CA LEU A 72 -1.49 7.13 -6.50
C LEU A 72 -1.34 8.65 -6.58
N LYS A 73 -0.13 9.12 -6.84
CA LYS A 73 0.13 10.48 -7.28
C LYS A 73 0.74 10.47 -8.68
N LYS A 74 0.20 11.33 -9.54
CA LYS A 74 0.73 11.58 -10.88
C LYS A 74 1.63 12.81 -10.80
N THR A 75 2.93 12.65 -11.09
CA THR A 75 3.84 13.79 -11.23
C THR A 75 4.12 14.04 -12.71
N LYS A 76 4.86 15.11 -13.02
CA LYS A 76 5.29 15.40 -14.39
C LYS A 76 6.25 14.33 -14.93
N SER A 77 7.04 13.71 -14.05
CA SER A 77 8.16 12.82 -14.43
C SER A 77 7.94 11.35 -14.08
N TYR A 78 7.04 11.02 -13.15
CA TYR A 78 6.79 9.65 -12.74
C TYR A 78 5.40 9.46 -12.13
N LEU A 79 4.98 8.20 -12.04
CA LEU A 79 3.86 7.81 -11.20
C LEU A 79 4.36 7.28 -9.87
N HIS A 80 3.75 7.72 -8.78
CA HIS A 80 4.05 7.23 -7.45
C HIS A 80 2.89 6.42 -6.89
N PHE A 81 3.14 5.15 -6.61
CA PHE A 81 2.25 4.31 -5.83
C PHE A 81 2.70 4.24 -4.37
N ALA A 82 1.82 4.56 -3.44
CA ALA A 82 2.06 4.42 -2.00
C ALA A 82 1.18 3.29 -1.47
N LEU A 83 1.80 2.21 -0.98
CA LEU A 83 1.10 1.03 -0.45
C LEU A 83 1.10 1.09 1.07
N PHE A 84 -0.06 0.84 1.68
CA PHE A 84 -0.21 0.84 3.13
C PHE A 84 -0.83 -0.46 3.61
N GLN A 85 -0.18 -1.09 4.59
CA GLN A 85 -0.82 -2.09 5.44
C GLN A 85 -1.25 -1.43 6.75
N VAL A 86 -2.53 -1.56 7.08
CA VAL A 86 -3.15 -1.04 8.28
C VAL A 86 -3.33 -2.20 9.26
N LYS A 87 -2.91 -1.97 10.51
CA LYS A 87 -3.22 -2.86 11.62
C LYS A 87 -3.96 -2.08 12.68
N THR A 88 -5.13 -2.57 13.04
CA THR A 88 -5.92 -2.00 14.13
C THR A 88 -5.80 -2.94 15.32
N SER A 89 -5.63 -2.39 16.53
CA SER A 89 -5.69 -3.17 17.77
C SER A 89 -6.01 -2.28 18.96
N THR A 90 -6.55 -2.86 20.02
CA THR A 90 -6.68 -2.21 21.34
C THR A 90 -5.38 -2.33 22.15
N ASN A 91 -4.51 -3.30 21.82
CA ASN A 91 -3.26 -3.52 22.52
C ASN A 91 -2.10 -2.80 21.83
N LYS A 92 -1.53 -1.77 22.47
CA LYS A 92 -0.38 -1.03 21.90
C LYS A 92 0.81 -1.92 21.59
N LYS A 93 1.05 -3.00 22.36
CA LYS A 93 2.18 -3.91 22.14
C LYS A 93 2.08 -4.66 20.80
N THR A 94 0.88 -5.04 20.36
CA THR A 94 0.67 -5.72 19.06
C THR A 94 0.88 -4.77 17.88
N LEU A 95 0.72 -3.46 18.07
CA LEU A 95 1.04 -2.43 17.09
C LEU A 95 2.55 -2.10 17.03
N THR A 96 3.31 -2.45 18.08
CA THR A 96 4.76 -2.20 18.13
C THR A 96 5.62 -3.34 17.60
N SER A 97 5.14 -4.59 17.67
CA SER A 97 5.91 -5.77 17.25
C SER A 97 6.24 -5.71 15.77
N ASN A 98 7.40 -6.25 15.39
CA ASN A 98 7.83 -6.34 14.00
C ASN A 98 6.76 -7.11 13.22
N ILE A 99 5.93 -6.40 12.46
CA ILE A 99 4.87 -6.97 11.63
C ILE A 99 5.49 -8.10 10.78
N PRO A 100 5.15 -9.39 11.02
CA PRO A 100 5.76 -10.51 10.29
C PRO A 100 5.39 -10.53 8.80
N GLU A 101 4.35 -9.79 8.39
CA GLU A 101 3.88 -9.60 7.01
C GLU A 101 4.86 -8.83 6.10
N LYS A 102 6.11 -8.64 6.54
CA LYS A 102 7.18 -7.96 5.79
C LYS A 102 7.46 -8.57 4.40
N GLN A 103 7.00 -9.78 4.11
CA GLN A 103 7.30 -10.47 2.85
C GLN A 103 6.27 -10.25 1.73
N THR A 104 5.00 -10.01 2.03
CA THR A 104 3.94 -10.01 1.00
C THR A 104 3.77 -8.65 0.30
N LEU A 105 3.95 -7.54 1.01
CA LEU A 105 3.90 -6.19 0.43
C LEU A 105 4.99 -5.94 -0.64
N PRO A 106 6.26 -6.31 -0.42
CA PRO A 106 7.28 -6.30 -1.47
C PRO A 106 6.88 -7.08 -2.73
N ILE A 107 6.23 -8.23 -2.57
CA ILE A 107 5.75 -9.03 -3.70
C ILE A 107 4.62 -8.29 -4.43
N LEU A 108 3.69 -7.69 -3.69
CA LEU A 108 2.63 -6.86 -4.28
C LEU A 108 3.21 -5.69 -5.09
N ALA A 109 4.27 -5.03 -4.58
CA ALA A 109 4.95 -3.97 -5.31
C ALA A 109 5.59 -4.47 -6.63
N GLU A 110 6.15 -5.67 -6.64
CA GLU A 110 6.64 -6.32 -7.86
C GLU A 110 5.50 -6.66 -8.84
N LEU A 111 4.35 -7.13 -8.35
CA LEU A 111 3.17 -7.37 -9.19
C LEU A 111 2.64 -6.08 -9.80
N ILE A 112 2.55 -4.99 -9.01
CA ILE A 112 2.19 -3.65 -9.53
C ILE A 112 3.15 -3.24 -10.64
N LYS A 113 4.46 -3.41 -10.42
CA LYS A 113 5.50 -3.08 -11.39
C LYS A 113 5.32 -3.87 -12.70
N ASN A 114 5.00 -5.15 -12.60
CA ASN A 114 4.80 -6.01 -13.78
C ASN A 114 3.49 -5.68 -14.50
N ARG A 115 2.38 -5.55 -13.76
CA ARG A 115 1.07 -5.17 -14.31
C ARG A 115 1.12 -3.81 -14.99
N PHE A 116 1.87 -2.86 -14.43
CA PHE A 116 2.06 -1.52 -15.01
C PHE A 116 2.62 -1.57 -16.44
N LYS A 117 3.46 -2.56 -16.78
CA LYS A 117 4.05 -2.68 -18.13
C LYS A 117 3.07 -3.19 -19.19
N VAL A 118 1.99 -3.84 -18.77
CA VAL A 118 1.09 -4.59 -19.68
C VAL A 118 -0.37 -4.16 -19.59
N SER A 119 -0.74 -3.31 -18.62
CA SER A 119 -2.12 -2.88 -18.41
C SER A 119 -2.55 -1.86 -19.46
N GLU A 120 -3.74 -2.05 -20.03
CA GLU A 120 -4.37 -1.05 -20.90
C GLU A 120 -4.58 0.30 -20.21
N GLN A 121 -4.70 0.29 -18.87
CA GLN A 121 -4.85 1.51 -18.08
C GLN A 121 -3.61 2.40 -18.12
N THR A 122 -2.44 1.81 -18.41
CA THR A 122 -1.12 2.45 -18.36
C THR A 122 -0.46 2.58 -19.72
N ASN A 123 -0.95 1.88 -20.76
CA ASN A 123 -0.41 1.93 -22.13
C ASN A 123 -0.29 3.35 -22.74
N LYS A 124 -1.13 4.30 -22.32
CA LYS A 124 -1.11 5.70 -22.81
C LYS A 124 -0.34 6.67 -21.90
N ILE A 125 0.30 6.18 -20.84
CA ILE A 125 1.00 7.03 -19.88
C ILE A 125 2.43 7.25 -20.36
N ARG A 126 2.74 8.49 -20.75
CA ARG A 126 4.06 8.87 -21.26
C ARG A 126 5.19 8.71 -20.22
N THR A 127 4.86 8.76 -18.93
CA THR A 127 5.84 8.58 -17.85
C THR A 127 6.08 7.07 -17.67
N ASN A 128 7.05 6.51 -18.40
CA ASN A 128 7.46 5.11 -18.22
C ASN A 128 8.14 4.85 -16.85
N SER A 129 8.31 5.91 -16.05
CA SER A 129 8.89 5.87 -14.72
C SER A 129 7.82 5.67 -13.66
N LEU A 130 8.01 4.62 -12.86
CA LEU A 130 7.18 4.24 -11.73
C LEU A 130 8.04 4.27 -10.48
N PHE A 131 7.49 4.80 -9.39
CA PHE A 131 8.06 4.72 -8.06
C PHE A 131 7.00 4.11 -7.14
N ILE A 132 7.40 3.16 -6.29
CA ILE A 132 6.53 2.50 -5.34
C ILE A 132 7.18 2.57 -3.96
N THR A 133 6.44 3.11 -3.00
CA THR A 133 6.82 3.12 -1.59
C THR A 133 5.82 2.31 -0.78
N ILE A 134 6.30 1.74 0.31
CA ILE A 134 5.52 0.88 1.19
C ILE A 134 5.59 1.44 2.59
N GLY A 135 4.48 1.40 3.32
CA GLY A 135 4.43 1.75 4.73
C GLY A 135 3.43 0.92 5.51
N TYR A 136 3.60 0.96 6.83
CA TYR A 136 2.78 0.26 7.79
C TYR A 136 2.19 1.26 8.76
N ILE A 137 0.89 1.12 9.05
CA ILE A 137 0.17 2.03 9.94
C ILE A 137 -0.53 1.20 11.02
N GLY A 138 -0.10 1.39 12.26
CA GLY A 138 -0.77 0.89 13.46
C GLY A 138 -1.78 1.90 13.98
N VAL A 139 -3.04 1.49 14.08
CA VAL A 139 -4.16 2.29 14.58
C VAL A 139 -4.61 1.73 15.92
N SER A 140 -4.56 2.58 16.96
CA SER A 140 -5.18 2.26 18.24
C SER A 140 -6.69 2.41 18.12
N LYS A 141 -7.44 1.40 18.58
CA LYS A 141 -8.91 1.40 18.66
C LYS A 141 -9.44 2.05 19.96
N GLU A 142 -8.65 2.86 20.65
CA GLU A 142 -9.17 3.74 21.72
C GLU A 142 -10.32 4.62 21.17
N THR A 143 -11.13 5.22 22.06
CA THR A 143 -12.48 5.79 21.84
C THR A 143 -12.72 6.56 20.53
N ASN A 144 -11.69 7.11 19.88
CA ASN A 144 -11.78 7.89 18.64
C ASN A 144 -10.94 7.39 17.44
N HIS A 145 -10.29 6.23 17.52
CA HIS A 145 -9.20 5.81 16.62
C HIS A 145 -8.03 6.81 16.56
N LYS A 146 -6.80 6.34 16.77
CA LYS A 146 -5.62 7.20 16.66
C LYS A 146 -4.50 6.47 15.94
N VAL A 147 -3.80 7.16 15.04
CA VAL A 147 -2.54 6.63 14.50
C VAL A 147 -1.57 6.53 15.67
N PHE A 148 -1.20 5.30 16.00
CA PHE A 148 -0.29 5.01 17.11
C PHE A 148 1.14 4.85 16.61
N LYS A 149 1.31 4.25 15.44
CA LYS A 149 2.61 4.05 14.79
C LYS A 149 2.45 4.15 13.29
N SER A 150 3.37 4.82 12.62
CA SER A 150 3.48 4.80 11.16
C SER A 150 4.94 4.63 10.80
N MET A 151 5.24 3.65 9.95
CA MET A 151 6.62 3.31 9.62
C MET A 151 6.76 3.05 8.12
N PRO A 152 7.60 3.84 7.42
CA PRO A 152 8.00 3.51 6.06
C PRO A 152 8.79 2.20 6.01
N TYR A 153 8.56 1.38 5.00
CA TYR A 153 9.38 0.22 4.72
C TYR A 153 10.73 0.66 4.13
N PRO A 154 11.87 0.07 4.52
CA PRO A 154 13.18 0.52 4.06
C PRO A 154 13.33 0.48 2.54
N LYS A 155 12.86 -0.60 1.91
CA LYS A 155 12.99 -0.85 0.47
C LYS A 155 11.93 -0.08 -0.32
N THR A 156 12.37 0.53 -1.42
CA THR A 156 11.51 1.14 -2.43
C THR A 156 11.62 0.36 -3.74
N PHE A 157 10.65 0.52 -4.62
CA PHE A 157 10.63 -0.16 -5.91
C PHE A 157 10.45 0.87 -7.02
N SER A 158 11.06 0.63 -8.17
CA SER A 158 10.95 1.53 -9.31
C SER A 158 11.03 0.79 -10.63
N LEU A 159 10.45 1.39 -11.67
CA LEU A 159 10.75 1.03 -13.06
C LEU A 159 11.94 1.83 -13.57
N ASN A 160 12.56 1.31 -14.64
CA ASN A 160 13.70 1.91 -15.33
C ASN A 160 13.45 3.39 -15.65
N ASN A 161 14.53 4.16 -15.78
CA ASN A 161 14.50 5.60 -16.11
C ASN A 161 13.85 6.50 -15.04
N LEU A 162 13.68 6.01 -13.80
CA LEU A 162 13.32 6.88 -12.67
C LEU A 162 14.54 7.70 -12.24
N ASN A 163 14.62 8.93 -12.72
CA ASN A 163 15.66 9.88 -12.35
C ASN A 163 15.30 10.62 -11.04
N LEU A 164 15.37 9.90 -9.92
CA LEU A 164 15.26 10.48 -8.57
C LEU A 164 16.52 10.11 -7.79
N SER A 165 17.12 11.09 -7.13
CA SER A 165 18.21 10.90 -6.19
C SER A 165 17.78 10.05 -4.99
N SER A 166 18.76 9.50 -4.28
CA SER A 166 18.51 8.74 -3.04
C SER A 166 17.83 9.60 -1.97
N LEU A 167 18.14 10.90 -1.93
CA LEU A 167 17.53 11.85 -1.00
C LEU A 167 16.05 12.05 -1.33
N GLU A 168 15.72 12.37 -2.58
CA GLU A 168 14.32 12.55 -3.03
C GLU A 168 13.47 11.29 -2.78
N LYS A 169 14.01 10.10 -3.08
CA LYS A 169 13.34 8.82 -2.79
C LYS A 169 13.04 8.66 -1.30
N THR A 170 13.98 9.07 -0.44
CA THR A 170 13.84 8.99 1.01
C THR A 170 12.82 10.00 1.53
N GLU A 171 12.85 11.23 1.02
CA GLU A 171 11.91 12.28 1.38
C GLU A 171 10.47 11.91 0.99
N ILE A 172 10.24 11.47 -0.25
CA ILE A 172 8.92 11.04 -0.73
C ILE A 172 8.38 9.92 0.16
N LYS A 173 9.20 8.89 0.42
CA LYS A 173 8.85 7.76 1.27
C LYS A 173 8.50 8.21 2.70
N ASN A 174 9.36 9.01 3.32
CA ASN A 174 9.18 9.42 4.71
C ASN A 174 8.00 10.37 4.86
N LYS A 175 7.79 11.27 3.89
CA LYS A 175 6.65 12.18 3.86
C LYS A 175 5.36 11.39 3.89
N ILE A 176 5.13 10.51 2.93
CA ILE A 176 3.82 9.85 2.77
C ILE A 176 3.53 8.79 3.85
N HIS A 177 4.56 8.11 4.38
CA HIS A 177 4.40 6.96 5.30
C HIS A 177 4.61 7.30 6.79
N ARG A 178 4.80 8.57 7.15
CA ARG A 178 4.87 9.05 8.55
C ARG A 178 3.67 9.96 8.85
N LEU A 179 2.52 9.34 9.18
CA LEU A 179 1.22 9.98 9.44
C LEU A 179 1.06 10.50 10.88
#